data_AF-A0A2H3D920-F1
#
_entry.id   AF-A0A2H3D920-F1
#
_cell.length_a   1.000
_cell.length_b   1.000
_cell.length_c   1.000
_cell.angle_alpha   90.00
_cell.angle_beta   90.00
_cell.angle_gamma   90.00
#
_symmetry.space_group_name_H-M   'P 1'
#
loop_
_entity.id
_entity.type
_entity.pdbx_description
1 polymer ?
#
loop_
_entity_poly.entity_id
_entity_poly.type
_entity_poly.pdbx_seq_one_letter_code
_entity_poly.pdbx_strand_id
1 'polypeptide(L)'
;MAQNELNPTRLREVATTIATSTNPGTAANNVALGVVLWCSVANILPRWSPSSAIDSLADAIDEIADVYKENRNILDDHGRSFETELNKLELAVLDLKEKYIEDSLNVPWTNLPSWLSYQKYAWATARTNYREVDMLKSSLDLAIIKARKGSLHTALEIGGQRGDSARAVDASVV
;
A
#
# COMPACT_ATOMS: atom_id res chain seq x y z
N MET A 1 36.93 -8.50 -43.00
CA MET A 1 35.72 -8.78 -42.19
C MET A 1 35.41 -10.26 -42.36
N ALA A 2 35.61 -11.07 -41.31
CA ALA A 2 35.36 -12.51 -41.35
C ALA A 2 34.00 -12.81 -40.70
N GLN A 3 33.07 -13.35 -41.49
CA GLN A 3 31.81 -13.89 -40.98
C GLN A 3 32.09 -15.27 -40.39
N ASN A 4 32.02 -15.38 -39.06
CA ASN A 4 31.98 -16.66 -38.35
C ASN A 4 30.54 -17.21 -38.49
N GLU A 5 30.30 -18.02 -39.52
CA GLU A 5 29.09 -18.84 -39.56
C GLU A 5 29.19 -19.94 -38.49
N LEU A 6 28.22 -19.92 -37.57
CA LEU A 6 28.11 -20.85 -36.46
C LEU A 6 27.67 -22.21 -37.00
N ASN A 7 28.64 -23.08 -37.32
CA ASN A 7 28.38 -24.37 -37.96
C ASN A 7 27.60 -25.31 -37.00
N PRO A 8 26.39 -25.77 -37.36
CA PRO A 8 25.50 -26.54 -36.48
C PRO A 8 26.08 -27.88 -36.01
N THR A 9 27.05 -28.44 -36.74
CA THR A 9 27.80 -29.64 -36.34
C THR A 9 28.67 -29.42 -35.11
N ARG A 10 29.27 -28.23 -34.94
CA ARG A 10 30.08 -27.91 -33.75
C ARG A 10 29.23 -27.71 -32.50
N LEU A 11 28.04 -27.09 -32.64
CA LEU A 11 27.08 -26.99 -31.55
C LEU A 11 26.59 -28.37 -31.11
N ARG A 12 26.37 -29.27 -32.07
CA ARG A 12 26.00 -30.65 -31.78
C ARG A 12 27.11 -31.38 -31.02
N GLU A 13 28.37 -31.27 -31.43
CA GLU A 13 29.49 -31.88 -30.71
C GLU A 13 29.67 -31.33 -29.30
N VAL A 14 29.54 -30.01 -29.11
CA VAL A 14 29.58 -29.38 -27.78
C VAL A 14 28.41 -29.85 -26.91
N ALA A 15 27.20 -29.89 -27.45
CA ALA A 15 26.03 -30.40 -26.73
C ALA A 15 26.17 -31.89 -26.38
N THR A 16 26.75 -32.70 -27.28
CA THR A 16 26.97 -34.14 -27.05
C THR A 16 28.07 -34.39 -26.01
N THR A 17 29.08 -33.52 -25.95
CA THR A 17 30.16 -33.58 -24.95
C THR A 17 29.69 -33.13 -23.57
N ILE A 18 28.79 -32.13 -23.50
CA ILE A 18 28.17 -31.70 -22.24
C ILE A 18 27.18 -32.76 -21.71
N ALA A 19 26.40 -33.37 -22.61
CA ALA A 19 25.44 -34.43 -22.27
C ALA A 19 26.11 -35.74 -21.82
N THR A 20 27.34 -36.03 -22.26
CA THR A 20 28.09 -37.22 -21.84
C THR A 20 28.96 -37.00 -20.60
N SER A 21 29.18 -35.75 -20.19
CA SER A 21 30.01 -35.38 -19.03
C SER A 21 29.23 -35.29 -17.71
N THR A 22 27.89 -35.16 -17.76
CA THR A 22 27.07 -35.01 -16.55
C THR A 22 26.03 -36.12 -16.45
N ASN A 23 25.96 -36.76 -15.27
CA ASN A 23 25.05 -37.86 -15.02
C ASN A 23 23.60 -37.40 -15.30
N PRO A 24 22.85 -38.06 -16.20
CA PRO A 24 21.51 -37.63 -16.62
C PRO A 24 20.54 -37.42 -15.45
N GLY A 25 20.72 -38.18 -14.36
CA GLY A 25 19.90 -38.08 -13.16
C GLY A 25 20.11 -36.80 -12.35
N THR A 26 21.30 -36.18 -12.37
CA THR A 26 21.60 -35.01 -11.54
C THR A 26 21.21 -33.70 -12.23
N ALA A 27 21.47 -33.60 -13.54
CA ALA A 27 21.11 -32.42 -14.32
C ALA A 27 19.58 -32.27 -14.44
N ALA A 28 18.88 -33.36 -14.75
CA ALA A 28 17.42 -33.36 -14.83
C ALA A 28 16.77 -33.03 -13.47
N ASN A 29 17.31 -33.57 -12.37
CA ASN A 29 16.78 -33.32 -11.03
C ASN A 29 17.03 -31.88 -10.56
N ASN A 30 18.18 -31.26 -10.91
CA ASN A 30 18.43 -29.85 -10.64
C ASN A 30 17.51 -28.92 -11.44
N VAL A 31 17.24 -29.23 -12.71
CA VAL A 31 16.29 -28.48 -13.52
C VAL A 31 14.87 -28.62 -12.95
N ALA A 32 14.47 -29.84 -12.59
CA ALA A 32 13.16 -30.10 -11.97
C ALA A 32 13.01 -29.37 -10.62
N LEU A 33 14.03 -29.41 -9.76
CA LEU A 33 14.06 -28.63 -8.51
C LEU A 33 14.00 -27.14 -8.78
N GLY A 34 14.72 -26.64 -9.78
CA GLY A 34 14.65 -25.24 -10.20
C GLY A 34 13.23 -24.83 -10.60
N VAL A 35 12.55 -25.65 -11.40
CA VAL A 35 11.17 -25.41 -11.84
C VAL A 35 10.18 -25.51 -10.68
N VAL A 36 10.31 -26.51 -9.80
CA VAL A 36 9.41 -26.69 -8.63
C VAL A 36 9.60 -25.58 -7.60
N LEU A 37 10.85 -25.20 -7.31
CA LEU A 37 11.16 -24.09 -6.42
C LEU A 37 10.64 -22.77 -7.02
N TRP A 38 10.77 -22.59 -8.33
CA TRP A 38 10.23 -21.45 -9.07
C TRP A 38 8.71 -21.37 -9.01
N CYS A 39 8.00 -22.46 -9.32
CA CYS A 39 6.54 -22.54 -9.20
C CYS A 39 6.07 -22.32 -7.75
N SER A 40 6.84 -22.79 -6.77
CA SER A 40 6.51 -22.60 -5.35
C SER A 40 6.69 -21.15 -4.91
N VAL A 41 7.75 -20.47 -5.34
CA VAL A 41 7.96 -19.03 -5.07
C VAL A 41 6.87 -18.20 -5.76
N ALA A 42 6.50 -18.52 -7.00
CA ALA A 42 5.42 -17.87 -7.72
C ALA A 42 4.05 -18.06 -7.04
N ASN A 43 3.83 -19.18 -6.33
CA ASN A 43 2.61 -19.48 -5.57
C ASN A 43 2.59 -18.91 -4.14
N ILE A 44 3.74 -18.52 -3.56
CA ILE A 44 3.81 -17.84 -2.25
C ILE A 44 3.69 -16.31 -2.39
N LEU A 45 4.17 -15.76 -3.51
CA LEU A 45 4.08 -14.34 -3.86
C LEU A 45 2.67 -13.78 -4.22
N PRO A 46 1.58 -14.54 -4.51
CA PRO A 46 0.27 -13.95 -4.82
C PRO A 46 -0.31 -13.15 -3.65
N ARG A 47 0.01 -13.57 -2.42
CA ARG A 47 -0.39 -12.89 -1.17
C ARG A 47 0.30 -11.53 -1.00
N TRP A 48 1.37 -11.25 -1.75
CA TRP A 48 2.08 -9.97 -1.82
C TRP A 48 2.08 -9.41 -3.25
N SER A 49 1.03 -9.68 -4.02
CA SER A 49 0.86 -9.07 -5.33
C SER A 49 0.68 -7.56 -5.17
N PRO A 50 1.34 -6.72 -5.99
CA PRO A 50 1.16 -5.28 -5.95
C PRO A 50 -0.27 -4.84 -6.20
N SER A 51 -1.04 -5.60 -7.00
CA SER A 51 -2.48 -5.36 -7.18
C SER A 51 -3.22 -5.41 -5.84
N SER A 52 -3.03 -6.47 -5.05
CA SER A 52 -3.64 -6.59 -3.72
C SER A 52 -3.18 -5.50 -2.76
N ALA A 53 -1.93 -5.05 -2.87
CA ALA A 53 -1.42 -3.95 -2.05
C ALA A 53 -2.01 -2.59 -2.46
N ILE A 54 -2.23 -2.36 -3.75
CA ILE A 54 -2.89 -1.15 -4.28
C ILE A 54 -4.37 -1.14 -3.91
N ASP A 55 -5.07 -2.27 -4.04
CA ASP A 55 -6.48 -2.38 -3.68
C ASP A 55 -6.68 -2.19 -2.16
N SER A 56 -5.86 -2.82 -1.31
CA SER A 56 -5.90 -2.58 0.13
C SER A 56 -5.57 -1.13 0.52
N LEU A 57 -4.74 -0.45 -0.27
CA LEU A 57 -4.41 0.95 -0.05
C LEU A 57 -5.60 1.85 -0.42
N ALA A 58 -6.30 1.56 -1.52
CA ALA A 58 -7.53 2.24 -1.90
C ALA A 58 -8.62 2.06 -0.83
N ASP A 59 -8.85 0.82 -0.38
CA ASP A 59 -9.83 0.51 0.68
C ASP A 59 -9.53 1.29 1.98
N ALA A 60 -8.25 1.43 2.33
CA ALA A 60 -7.84 2.17 3.52
C ALA A 60 -8.05 3.69 3.38
N ILE A 61 -7.89 4.25 2.18
CA ILE A 61 -8.21 5.66 1.91
C ILE A 61 -9.71 5.90 2.02
N ASP A 62 -10.52 5.01 1.44
CA ASP A 62 -11.98 5.08 1.51
C ASP A 62 -12.47 5.02 2.97
N GLU A 63 -11.90 4.13 3.78
CA GLU A 63 -12.21 4.05 5.21
C GLU A 63 -11.94 5.39 5.94
N ILE A 64 -10.79 6.01 5.69
CA ILE A 64 -10.46 7.31 6.30
C ILE A 64 -11.38 8.41 5.77
N ALA A 65 -11.70 8.40 4.48
CA ALA A 65 -12.59 9.37 3.86
C ALA A 65 -14.01 9.29 4.47
N ASP A 66 -14.51 8.08 4.74
CA ASP A 66 -15.79 7.86 5.41
C ASP A 66 -15.78 8.39 6.85
N VAL A 67 -14.73 8.06 7.63
CA VAL A 67 -14.57 8.57 9.00
C VAL A 67 -14.48 10.09 9.03
N TYR A 68 -13.73 10.68 8.09
CA TYR A 68 -13.62 12.13 7.94
C TYR A 68 -14.98 12.74 7.63
N LYS A 69 -15.72 12.18 6.66
CA LYS A 69 -17.03 12.67 6.24
C LYS A 69 -18.05 12.64 7.39
N GLU A 70 -18.04 11.58 8.19
CA GLU A 70 -18.90 11.46 9.37
C GLU A 70 -18.59 12.54 10.42
N ASN A 71 -17.31 12.86 10.63
CA ASN A 71 -16.86 13.78 11.66
C ASN A 71 -16.56 15.20 11.13
N ARG A 72 -16.91 15.50 9.88
CA ARG A 72 -16.56 16.77 9.21
C ARG A 72 -17.08 17.99 9.97
N ASN A 73 -18.26 17.89 10.56
CA ASN A 73 -18.91 18.98 11.31
C ASN A 73 -18.17 19.37 12.60
N ILE A 74 -17.38 18.45 13.18
CA ILE A 74 -16.63 18.69 14.42
C ILE A 74 -15.15 19.02 14.17
N LEU A 75 -14.66 18.87 12.94
CA LEU A 75 -13.25 19.05 12.58
C LEU A 75 -12.86 20.50 12.23
N ASP A 76 -13.84 21.42 12.16
CA ASP A 76 -13.69 22.87 11.94
C ASP A 76 -12.56 23.24 10.95
N ASP A 77 -11.76 24.28 11.20
CA ASP A 77 -10.68 24.78 10.32
C ASP A 77 -9.64 23.71 9.89
N HIS A 78 -9.52 22.60 10.65
CA HIS A 78 -8.64 21.48 10.28
C HIS A 78 -9.26 20.60 9.18
N GLY A 79 -10.58 20.69 8.95
CA GLY A 79 -11.27 19.90 7.96
C GLY A 79 -10.73 20.10 6.54
N ARG A 80 -10.33 21.33 6.17
CA ARG A 80 -9.84 21.64 4.82
C ARG A 80 -8.44 21.08 4.54
N SER A 81 -7.57 20.98 5.55
CA SER A 81 -6.24 20.38 5.38
C SER A 81 -6.35 18.87 5.21
N PHE A 82 -7.21 18.19 5.97
CA PHE A 82 -7.47 16.76 5.82
C PHE A 82 -8.05 16.40 4.44
N GLU A 83 -9.01 17.19 3.94
CA GLU A 83 -9.58 17.01 2.61
C GLU A 83 -8.51 17.13 1.52
N THR A 84 -7.57 18.08 1.66
CA THR A 84 -6.47 18.26 0.71
C THR A 84 -5.51 17.08 0.72
N GLU A 85 -5.13 16.56 1.90
CA GLU A 85 -4.24 15.41 2.01
C GLU A 85 -4.90 14.11 1.52
N LEU A 86 -6.19 13.90 1.81
CA LEU A 86 -6.96 12.77 1.26
C LEU A 86 -6.99 12.80 -0.27
N ASN A 87 -7.30 13.94 -0.88
CA ASN A 87 -7.34 14.07 -2.34
C ASN A 87 -5.98 13.81 -2.99
N LYS A 88 -4.87 14.24 -2.36
CA LYS A 88 -3.51 13.93 -2.84
C LYS A 88 -3.24 12.43 -2.82
N LEU A 89 -3.67 11.76 -1.75
CA LEU A 89 -3.43 10.34 -1.55
C LEU A 89 -4.27 9.49 -2.49
N GLU A 90 -5.54 9.87 -2.71
CA GLU A 90 -6.43 9.27 -3.69
C GLU A 90 -5.84 9.41 -5.12
N LEU A 91 -5.37 10.60 -5.49
CA LEU A 91 -4.70 10.83 -6.77
C LEU A 91 -3.44 9.96 -6.90
N ALA A 92 -2.60 9.88 -5.87
CA ALA A 92 -1.39 9.07 -5.89
C ALA A 92 -1.68 7.56 -6.05
N VAL A 93 -2.80 7.08 -5.50
CA VAL A 93 -3.26 5.70 -5.68
C VAL A 93 -3.78 5.46 -7.09
N LEU A 94 -4.55 6.39 -7.64
CA LEU A 94 -5.02 6.31 -9.03
C LEU A 94 -3.84 6.29 -10.01
N ASP A 95 -2.87 7.18 -9.85
CA ASP A 95 -1.63 7.21 -10.66
C ASP A 95 -0.86 5.89 -10.54
N LEU A 96 -0.75 5.34 -9.32
CA LEU A 96 -0.09 4.07 -9.09
C LEU A 96 -0.82 2.90 -9.76
N LYS A 97 -2.16 2.91 -9.73
CA LYS A 97 -3.01 1.89 -10.35
C LYS A 97 -2.95 1.98 -11.88
N GLU A 98 -3.01 3.18 -12.44
CA GLU A 98 -2.86 3.44 -13.88
C GLU A 98 -1.52 2.91 -14.38
N LYS A 99 -0.43 3.34 -13.74
CA LYS A 99 0.92 2.89 -14.08
C LYS A 99 1.09 1.38 -13.94
N TYR A 100 0.50 0.79 -12.90
CA TYR A 100 0.48 -0.67 -12.71
C TYR A 100 -0.16 -1.40 -13.89
N ILE A 101 -1.32 -0.92 -14.35
CA ILE A 101 -2.02 -1.51 -15.49
C ILE A 101 -1.19 -1.33 -16.76
N GLU A 102 -0.73 -0.11 -17.05
CA GLU A 102 0.05 0.20 -18.26
C GLU A 102 1.32 -0.66 -18.37
N ASP A 103 2.11 -0.71 -17.31
CA ASP A 103 3.35 -1.49 -17.29
C ASP A 103 3.08 -3.00 -17.28
N SER A 104 2.01 -3.45 -16.62
CA SER A 104 1.64 -4.89 -16.64
C SER A 104 1.25 -5.37 -18.04
N LEU A 105 0.71 -4.48 -18.88
CA LEU A 105 0.38 -4.76 -20.29
C LEU A 105 1.64 -4.70 -21.18
N ASN A 106 2.61 -3.85 -20.84
CA ASN A 106 3.79 -3.59 -21.65
C ASN A 106 5.01 -4.47 -21.34
N VAL A 107 5.10 -5.09 -20.16
CA VAL A 107 6.23 -5.96 -19.80
C VAL A 107 6.01 -7.36 -20.36
N PRO A 108 6.82 -7.82 -21.35
CA PRO A 108 6.71 -9.18 -21.84
C PRO A 108 7.07 -10.15 -20.71
N TRP A 109 6.22 -11.14 -20.47
CA TRP A 109 6.47 -12.24 -19.52
C TRP A 109 7.80 -12.99 -19.81
N THR A 110 8.38 -12.78 -20.99
CA THR A 110 9.65 -13.34 -21.43
C THR A 110 10.88 -12.69 -20.78
N ASN A 111 10.77 -11.50 -20.17
CA ASN A 111 11.86 -10.84 -19.46
C ASN A 111 11.61 -10.79 -17.94
N LEU A 112 11.90 -11.92 -17.29
CA LEU A 112 11.64 -12.17 -15.87
C LEU A 112 12.35 -11.20 -14.89
N PRO A 113 13.63 -10.81 -15.10
CA PRO A 113 14.30 -9.86 -14.21
C PRO A 113 13.64 -8.47 -14.19
N SER A 114 13.21 -7.97 -15.36
CA SER A 114 12.49 -6.70 -15.45
C SER A 114 11.11 -6.78 -14.81
N TRP A 115 10.40 -7.89 -15.00
CA TRP A 115 9.10 -8.10 -14.37
C TRP A 115 9.20 -8.14 -12.84
N LEU A 116 10.14 -8.89 -12.28
CA LEU A 116 10.36 -8.94 -10.83
C LEU A 116 10.78 -7.58 -10.25
N SER A 117 11.62 -6.83 -10.96
CA SER A 117 12.03 -5.49 -10.55
C SER A 117 10.84 -4.53 -10.52
N TYR A 118 9.95 -4.65 -11.50
CA TYR A 118 8.73 -3.88 -11.58
C TYR A 118 7.75 -4.19 -10.44
N GLN A 119 7.48 -5.48 -10.21
CA GLN A 119 6.61 -5.92 -9.11
C GLN A 119 7.12 -5.39 -7.76
N LYS A 120 8.44 -5.41 -7.55
CA LYS A 120 9.06 -4.83 -6.34
C LYS A 120 8.84 -3.32 -6.23
N TYR A 121 8.99 -2.57 -7.33
CA TYR A 121 8.76 -1.13 -7.35
C TYR A 121 7.31 -0.76 -7.03
N ALA A 122 6.34 -1.43 -7.67
CA ALA A 122 4.92 -1.20 -7.43
C ALA A 122 4.55 -1.50 -5.96
N TRP A 123 5.05 -2.61 -5.43
CA TRP A 123 4.85 -2.98 -4.03
C TRP A 123 5.47 -1.97 -3.05
N ALA A 124 6.72 -1.54 -3.29
CA ALA A 124 7.41 -0.58 -2.42
C ALA A 124 6.71 0.79 -2.42
N THR A 125 6.20 1.23 -3.58
CA THR A 125 5.44 2.46 -3.71
C THR A 125 4.12 2.38 -2.95
N ALA A 126 3.34 1.29 -3.15
CA ALA A 126 2.10 1.05 -2.40
C ALA A 126 2.33 1.04 -0.88
N ARG A 127 3.39 0.37 -0.43
CA ARG A 127 3.77 0.30 1.00
C ARG A 127 4.12 1.67 1.57
N THR A 128 4.72 2.55 0.77
CA THR A 128 5.08 3.91 1.19
C THR A 128 3.84 4.76 1.39
N ASN A 129 2.94 4.77 0.40
CA ASN A 129 1.65 5.48 0.51
C ASN A 129 0.81 4.94 1.67
N TYR A 130 0.89 3.64 1.98
CA TYR A 130 0.20 3.06 3.14
C TYR A 130 0.66 3.66 4.48
N ARG A 131 1.92 4.09 4.59
CA ARG A 131 2.40 4.79 5.79
C ARG A 131 1.82 6.19 5.89
N GLU A 132 1.63 6.87 4.76
CA GLU A 132 0.99 8.19 4.71
C GLU A 132 -0.48 8.09 5.13
N VAL A 133 -1.21 7.07 4.64
CA VAL A 133 -2.55 6.69 5.10
C VAL A 133 -2.58 6.50 6.61
N ASP A 134 -1.66 5.71 7.18
CA ASP A 134 -1.63 5.40 8.62
C ASP A 134 -1.33 6.63 9.50
N MET A 135 -0.43 7.51 9.03
CA MET A 135 -0.16 8.81 9.68
C MET A 135 -1.39 9.73 9.61
N LEU A 136 -2.08 9.76 8.47
CA LEU A 136 -3.27 10.57 8.26
C LEU A 136 -4.43 10.06 9.14
N LYS A 137 -4.62 8.75 9.23
CA LYS A 137 -5.59 8.09 10.12
C LYS A 137 -5.34 8.47 11.57
N SER A 138 -4.10 8.31 12.05
CA SER A 138 -3.73 8.65 13.42
C SER A 138 -3.94 10.15 13.72
N SER A 139 -3.65 11.01 12.75
CA SER A 139 -3.88 12.46 12.84
C SER A 139 -5.37 12.80 12.92
N LEU A 140 -6.19 12.16 12.08
CA LEU A 140 -7.64 12.32 12.06
C LEU A 140 -8.26 11.86 13.38
N ASP A 141 -7.89 10.68 13.88
CA ASP A 141 -8.36 10.14 15.16
C ASP A 141 -8.02 11.10 16.32
N LEU A 142 -6.78 11.62 16.34
CA LEU A 142 -6.36 12.60 17.35
C LEU A 142 -7.18 13.89 17.26
N ALA A 143 -7.46 14.38 16.06
CA ALA A 143 -8.26 15.58 15.84
C ALA A 143 -9.71 15.39 16.31
N ILE A 144 -10.32 14.23 15.99
CA ILE A 144 -11.66 13.86 16.46
C ILE A 144 -11.70 13.79 17.98
N ILE A 145 -10.72 13.14 18.62
CA ILE A 145 -10.63 13.04 20.08
C ILE A 145 -10.50 14.44 20.71
N LYS A 146 -9.65 15.31 20.15
CA LYS A 146 -9.50 16.70 20.64
C LYS A 146 -10.79 17.50 20.50
N ALA A 147 -11.48 17.41 19.36
CA ALA A 147 -12.74 18.10 19.13
C ALA A 147 -13.82 17.65 20.12
N ARG A 148 -13.98 16.33 20.30
CA ARG A 148 -14.93 15.75 21.27
C ARG A 148 -14.58 16.15 22.71
N LYS A 149 -13.30 16.15 23.07
CA LYS A 149 -12.84 16.57 24.40
C LYS A 149 -13.16 18.06 24.66
N GLY A 150 -12.93 18.93 23.66
CA GLY A 150 -13.28 20.35 23.75
C GLY A 150 -14.78 20.56 23.97
N SER A 151 -15.62 19.88 23.17
CA SER A 151 -17.08 19.94 23.30
C SER A 151 -17.57 19.52 24.69
N LEU A 152 -17.02 18.43 25.24
CA LEU A 152 -17.35 17.97 26.59
C LEU A 152 -16.93 18.97 27.67
N HIS A 153 -15.74 19.59 27.54
CA HIS A 153 -15.28 20.60 28.49
C HIS A 153 -16.20 21.83 28.51
N THR A 154 -16.60 22.31 27.32
CA THR A 154 -17.57 23.42 27.20
C THR A 154 -18.92 23.06 27.82
N ALA A 155 -19.41 21.84 27.60
CA ALA A 155 -20.67 21.39 28.21
C ALA A 155 -20.61 21.34 29.75
N LEU A 156 -19.47 20.91 30.31
CA LEU A 156 -19.26 20.86 31.76
C LEU A 156 -19.23 22.26 32.38
N GLU A 157 -18.55 23.21 31.73
CA GLU A 157 -18.41 24.60 32.19
C GLU A 157 -19.78 25.31 32.22
N ILE A 158 -20.60 25.12 31.19
CA ILE A 158 -21.99 25.61 31.15
C ILE A 158 -22.85 25.01 32.29
N GLY A 159 -22.63 23.73 32.60
CA GLY A 159 -23.33 23.03 33.69
C GLY A 159 -22.97 23.57 35.08
N GLY A 160 -21.69 23.88 35.32
CA GLY A 160 -21.22 24.45 36.58
C GLY A 160 -21.73 25.88 36.83
N GLN A 161 -21.76 26.71 35.79
CA GLN A 161 -22.19 28.11 35.89
C GLN A 161 -23.69 28.26 36.24
N ARG A 162 -24.52 27.29 35.82
CA ARG A 162 -25.95 27.24 36.18
C ARG A 162 -26.18 26.82 37.64
N GLY A 163 -25.25 26.08 38.25
CA GLY A 163 -25.32 25.65 39.64
C GLY A 163 -24.98 26.76 40.65
N ASP A 164 -24.04 27.64 40.30
CA ASP A 164 -23.58 28.70 41.20
C ASP A 164 -24.46 29.97 41.14
N SER A 165 -25.09 30.23 39.99
CA SER A 165 -26.02 31.37 39.86
C SER A 165 -27.33 31.18 40.65
N ALA A 166 -27.69 29.95 40.99
CA ALA A 166 -28.88 29.65 41.80
C ALA A 166 -28.68 29.80 43.32
N ARG A 167 -27.45 30.00 43.81
CA ARG A 167 -27.16 30.13 45.25
C ARG A 167 -26.92 31.57 45.74
N ALA A 168 -26.96 32.57 44.86
CA ALA A 168 -26.67 33.96 45.22
C ALA A 168 -27.90 34.82 45.56
N VAL A 169 -29.11 34.25 45.60
CA VAL A 169 -30.35 34.99 45.89
C VAL A 169 -31.03 34.43 47.14
N ASP A 170 -30.34 34.44 48.30
CA ASP A 170 -31.06 34.41 49.60
C ASP A 170 -30.17 34.82 50.80
N ALA A 171 -29.62 36.04 50.78
CA ALA A 171 -28.91 36.59 51.94
C ALA A 171 -29.19 38.09 52.15
N SER A 172 -30.43 38.52 51.90
CA SER A 172 -30.88 39.87 52.24
C SER A 172 -32.38 39.91 52.50
N VAL A 173 -32.85 39.25 53.57
CA VAL A 173 -34.08 39.66 54.27
C VAL A 173 -33.92 39.35 55.77
N VAL A 174 -34.16 40.39 56.57
CA VAL A 174 -34.22 40.52 58.05
C VAL A 174 -32.90 40.79 58.77
#